data_AF-A0A8S4ATX6-F1
#
_entry.id   AF-A0A8S4ATX6-F1
#
_cell.length_a   1.000
_cell.length_b   1.000
_cell.length_c   1.000
_cell.angle_alpha   90.00
_cell.angle_beta   90.00
_cell.angle_gamma   90.00
#
_symmetry.space_group_name_H-M   'P 1'
#
loop_
_entity.id
_entity.type
_entity.pdbx_description
1 polymer ?
#
loop_
_entity_poly.entity_id
_entity_poly.type
_entity_poly.pdbx_seq_one_letter_code
_entity_poly.pdbx_strand_id
1 'polypeptide(L)'
;MASNNEDPFQFREFDEAGILLEANKDAVTISIEDEDLMSKRQRNAGLTPDVDEEESLNTDDKSSLLSGQRKNVPFWTFEYYQQYFDIETYHVKERIIGSMLPWPRKNFIQVYLRKNPDLYGPFWICTTLVFAIAISGNISNFLLHFGKPNYKYTPEFRKVTIAATAIFSYAWLVPLALWGFLLWRSNKILNLVSYSFMEIVCVYGYSLSIYIPAVVLWILPYEWVTWCSIVMALCLSGSVLVMTFWPAVRDDHPKVIAAVLSSIVLLNILLAVGCKAYFFSSPQRDSPAPVTVKPTSST
;
A
#
# COMPACT_ATOMS: atom_id res chain seq x y z
N MET A 1 2.59 15.59 -79.94
CA MET A 1 2.86 16.88 -79.28
C MET A 1 2.49 16.70 -77.83
N ALA A 2 3.50 16.41 -77.00
CA ALA A 2 3.33 15.95 -75.63
C ALA A 2 3.47 17.11 -74.63
N SER A 3 2.77 16.93 -73.52
CA SER A 3 2.45 17.87 -72.45
C SER A 3 3.65 18.25 -71.58
N ASN A 4 3.74 19.52 -71.20
CA ASN A 4 4.48 19.98 -70.02
C ASN A 4 3.77 19.46 -68.76
N ASN A 5 4.53 18.85 -67.85
CA ASN A 5 4.21 18.71 -66.43
C ASN A 5 5.57 18.66 -65.71
N GLU A 6 5.88 19.69 -64.93
CA GLU A 6 7.07 19.74 -64.07
C GLU A 6 6.69 19.19 -62.68
N ASP A 7 7.37 18.12 -62.25
CA ASP A 7 7.28 17.56 -60.90
C ASP A 7 8.23 18.33 -59.95
N PRO A 8 7.78 18.78 -58.76
CA PRO A 8 8.59 19.61 -57.85
C PRO A 8 9.44 18.83 -56.84
N PHE A 9 9.60 17.51 -56.98
CA PHE A 9 10.35 16.68 -56.04
C PHE A 9 11.35 15.76 -56.76
N GLN A 10 12.44 16.33 -57.27
CA GLN A 10 13.66 15.57 -57.55
C GLN A 10 14.72 15.82 -56.47
N PHE A 11 15.17 14.73 -55.86
CA PHE A 11 16.24 14.67 -54.87
C PHE A 11 17.60 14.98 -55.52
N ARG A 12 18.25 16.07 -55.09
CA ARG A 12 19.64 16.46 -55.45
C ARG A 12 20.53 16.45 -54.20
N GLU A 13 20.78 15.29 -53.60
CA GLU A 13 21.55 15.25 -52.35
C GLU A 13 22.70 14.24 -52.29
N PHE A 14 23.06 13.59 -53.41
CA PHE A 14 24.13 12.58 -53.41
C PHE A 14 25.39 12.92 -54.22
N ASP A 15 25.41 14.03 -54.97
CA ASP A 15 26.59 14.39 -55.78
C ASP A 15 27.54 15.41 -55.09
N GLU A 16 27.11 16.07 -54.02
CA GLU A 16 27.95 17.09 -53.35
C GLU A 16 28.89 16.49 -52.28
N ALA A 17 28.52 15.35 -51.71
CA ALA A 17 29.35 14.65 -50.71
C ALA A 17 30.58 13.93 -51.32
N GLY A 18 30.52 13.58 -52.62
CA GLY A 18 31.64 12.97 -53.33
C GLY A 18 32.76 13.96 -53.67
N ILE A 19 32.41 15.21 -53.96
CA ILE A 19 33.38 16.24 -54.40
C ILE A 19 34.16 16.84 -53.22
N LEU A 20 33.59 16.89 -52.02
CA LEU A 20 34.28 17.42 -50.83
C LEU A 20 35.23 16.40 -50.16
N LEU A 21 35.07 15.11 -50.44
CA LEU A 21 35.97 14.05 -49.94
C LEU A 21 37.21 13.82 -50.82
N GLU A 22 37.23 14.30 -52.07
CA GLU A 22 38.43 14.23 -52.93
C GLU A 22 39.44 15.37 -52.68
N ALA A 23 39.09 16.41 -51.92
CA ALA A 23 39.91 17.62 -51.79
C ALA A 23 40.96 17.61 -50.65
N ASN A 24 41.04 16.56 -49.81
CA ASN A 24 42.05 16.52 -48.75
C ASN A 24 42.57 15.09 -48.49
N LYS A 25 43.70 14.74 -49.12
CA LYS A 25 44.28 13.39 -49.13
C LYS A 25 45.28 13.12 -47.98
N ASP A 26 45.48 14.05 -47.05
CA ASP A 26 46.57 13.96 -46.07
C ASP A 26 46.15 14.11 -44.59
N ALA A 27 44.90 13.81 -44.22
CA ALA A 27 44.47 13.84 -42.82
C ALA A 27 44.75 12.52 -42.08
N VAL A 28 45.77 12.54 -41.20
CA VAL A 28 46.17 11.44 -40.30
C VAL A 28 45.09 11.17 -39.25
N THR A 29 44.67 9.91 -39.13
CA THR A 29 43.70 9.39 -38.16
C THR A 29 44.41 9.04 -36.85
N ILE A 30 43.90 9.48 -35.69
CA ILE A 30 44.41 9.08 -34.37
C ILE A 30 43.40 8.15 -33.71
N SER A 31 43.79 6.88 -33.54
CA SER A 31 43.16 5.88 -32.68
C SER A 31 43.67 6.05 -31.24
N ILE A 32 42.79 5.95 -30.25
CA ILE A 32 43.15 6.02 -28.82
C ILE A 32 43.19 4.59 -28.26
N GLU A 33 44.36 4.18 -27.77
CA GLU A 33 44.61 2.96 -26.98
C GLU A 33 44.87 3.33 -25.52
N ASP A 34 44.48 2.42 -24.61
CA ASP A 34 44.60 2.51 -23.15
C ASP A 34 46.06 2.44 -22.65
N GLU A 35 46.45 3.25 -21.66
CA GLU A 35 47.17 2.81 -20.44
C GLU A 35 47.53 3.95 -19.44
N ASP A 36 47.14 3.69 -18.19
CA ASP A 36 47.72 3.91 -16.84
C ASP A 36 48.88 4.89 -16.48
N LEU A 37 48.89 5.26 -15.18
CA LEU A 37 49.97 5.79 -14.30
C LEU A 37 50.09 7.31 -13.97
N MET A 38 49.59 7.64 -12.76
CA MET A 38 50.26 8.33 -11.62
C MET A 38 51.36 9.40 -11.87
N SER A 39 51.16 10.61 -11.32
CA SER A 39 52.05 11.26 -10.31
C SER A 39 51.96 12.81 -10.27
N LYS A 40 51.41 13.32 -9.15
CA LYS A 40 51.97 14.35 -8.24
C LYS A 40 52.56 15.66 -8.84
N ARG A 41 52.06 16.83 -8.36
CA ARG A 41 52.79 17.78 -7.46
C ARG A 41 52.32 19.26 -7.55
N GLN A 42 51.80 19.74 -6.41
CA GLN A 42 51.88 21.09 -5.78
C GLN A 42 51.59 22.38 -6.56
N ARG A 43 50.69 23.22 -6.00
CA ARG A 43 51.08 24.42 -5.22
C ARG A 43 49.92 25.03 -4.38
N ASN A 44 50.18 25.18 -3.07
CA ASN A 44 49.55 26.02 -2.03
C ASN A 44 49.78 27.53 -2.33
N ALA A 45 49.22 28.60 -1.72
CA ALA A 45 48.24 28.90 -0.65
C ALA A 45 48.00 30.46 -0.63
N GLY A 46 46.98 30.94 0.08
CA GLY A 46 46.81 32.34 0.56
C GLY A 46 45.33 32.67 0.86
N LEU A 47 44.83 32.53 2.10
CA LEU A 47 44.77 33.44 3.26
C LEU A 47 43.73 34.61 3.14
N THR A 48 42.67 34.53 3.95
CA THR A 48 41.54 35.47 4.27
C THR A 48 41.98 36.62 5.22
N PRO A 49 41.19 37.64 5.66
CA PRO A 49 39.71 37.77 5.89
C PRO A 49 39.11 39.16 5.47
N ASP A 50 37.81 39.52 5.51
CA ASP A 50 36.80 39.79 6.58
C ASP A 50 35.72 40.70 5.86
N VAL A 51 34.38 40.52 5.85
CA VAL A 51 33.31 41.01 6.78
C VAL A 51 31.95 41.06 6.02
N ASP A 52 30.94 40.41 6.62
CA ASP A 52 29.49 40.67 6.78
C ASP A 52 28.46 40.93 5.65
N GLU A 53 27.33 40.20 5.83
CA GLU A 53 25.91 40.47 5.49
C GLU A 53 25.41 40.35 4.03
N GLU A 54 24.69 39.27 3.72
CA GLU A 54 23.23 39.32 3.49
C GLU A 54 22.60 37.92 3.25
N GLU A 55 21.30 37.89 3.46
CA GLU A 55 20.42 36.79 3.81
C GLU A 55 19.88 35.99 2.60
N SER A 56 19.36 34.79 2.90
CA SER A 56 18.26 34.10 2.21
C SER A 56 18.57 32.99 1.18
N LEU A 57 17.93 31.84 1.45
CA LEU A 57 17.45 30.81 0.52
C LEU A 57 18.49 29.98 -0.23
N ASN A 58 19.02 28.92 0.40
CA ASN A 58 19.56 27.75 -0.31
C ASN A 58 19.49 26.45 0.51
N THR A 59 18.35 26.21 1.18
CA THR A 59 18.14 24.96 1.95
C THR A 59 17.41 23.88 1.13
N ASP A 60 16.81 24.23 -0.01
CA ASP A 60 15.93 23.32 -0.74
C ASP A 60 16.67 22.45 -1.77
N ASP A 61 17.75 22.95 -2.37
CA ASP A 61 18.48 22.26 -3.44
C ASP A 61 19.42 21.14 -2.97
N LYS A 62 19.72 21.08 -1.66
CA LYS A 62 20.53 20.00 -1.10
C LYS A 62 19.70 18.72 -0.84
N SER A 63 18.38 18.87 -0.69
CA SER A 63 17.47 17.73 -0.49
C SER A 63 17.22 16.95 -1.79
N SER A 64 17.19 17.65 -2.93
CA SER A 64 16.96 17.07 -4.25
C SER A 64 18.19 16.37 -4.83
N LEU A 65 19.40 16.85 -4.53
CA LEU A 65 20.65 16.25 -5.04
C LEU A 65 21.11 14.99 -4.31
N LEU A 66 20.58 14.71 -3.10
CA LEU A 66 20.82 13.45 -2.40
C LEU A 66 19.88 12.32 -2.85
N SER A 67 18.83 12.64 -3.62
CA SER A 67 17.91 11.63 -4.17
C SER A 67 18.52 10.80 -5.31
N GLY A 68 19.60 11.29 -5.92
CA GLY A 68 20.28 10.68 -7.07
C GLY A 68 21.33 9.62 -6.74
N GLN A 69 21.74 9.50 -5.48
CA GLN A 69 22.69 8.47 -5.05
C GLN A 69 22.04 7.63 -3.96
N ARG A 70 21.05 6.80 -4.35
CA ARG A 70 20.52 5.77 -3.47
C ARG A 70 21.66 4.83 -3.10
N LYS A 71 22.33 5.08 -1.99
CA LYS A 71 23.08 4.05 -1.28
C LYS A 71 22.11 2.90 -1.09
N ASN A 72 22.48 1.70 -1.52
CA ASN A 72 21.75 0.49 -1.19
C ASN A 72 21.83 0.31 0.33
N VAL A 73 20.92 0.96 1.04
CA VAL A 73 20.79 0.85 2.49
C VAL A 73 20.31 -0.57 2.78
N PRO A 74 21.00 -1.33 3.64
CA PRO A 74 20.56 -2.68 4.00
C PRO A 74 19.14 -2.64 4.57
N PHE A 75 18.32 -3.65 4.25
CA PHE A 75 16.91 -3.72 4.69
C PHE A 75 16.70 -3.76 6.21
N TRP A 76 17.77 -3.93 7.00
CA TRP A 76 17.75 -3.93 8.47
C TRP A 76 18.02 -2.55 9.08
N THR A 77 18.39 -1.54 8.30
CA THR A 77 18.65 -0.21 8.83
C THR A 77 17.36 0.59 8.97
N PHE A 78 17.31 1.47 9.96
CA PHE A 78 16.20 2.40 10.13
C PHE A 78 16.00 3.30 8.88
N GLU A 79 17.09 3.73 8.26
CA GLU A 79 17.10 4.54 7.05
C GLU A 79 16.37 3.87 5.87
N TYR A 80 16.45 2.53 5.78
CA TYR A 80 15.67 1.77 4.79
C TYR A 80 14.16 1.88 5.03
N TYR A 81 13.70 1.97 6.28
CA TYR A 81 12.26 2.08 6.58
C TYR A 81 11.75 3.52 6.55
N GLN A 82 12.61 4.50 6.82
CA GLN A 82 12.26 5.92 6.86
C GLN A 82 11.58 6.37 5.55
N GLN A 83 12.06 5.87 4.39
CA GLN A 83 11.47 6.19 3.08
C GLN A 83 9.98 5.79 2.95
N TYR A 84 9.48 4.83 3.73
CA TYR A 84 8.06 4.41 3.70
C TYR A 84 7.17 5.24 4.64
N PHE A 85 7.76 6.10 5.46
CA PHE A 85 7.06 7.01 6.38
C PHE A 85 7.17 8.48 5.96
N ASP A 86 8.10 8.81 5.06
CA ASP A 86 8.33 10.16 4.56
C ASP A 86 7.35 10.50 3.43
N ILE A 87 6.09 10.76 3.81
CA ILE A 87 5.00 10.97 2.86
C ILE A 87 4.10 12.12 3.27
N GLU A 88 3.71 12.90 2.28
CA GLU A 88 2.77 13.98 2.45
C GLU A 88 1.32 13.51 2.65
N THR A 89 0.59 14.23 3.49
CA THR A 89 -0.78 13.88 3.91
C THR A 89 -1.74 13.75 2.72
N TYR A 90 -1.53 14.47 1.62
CA TYR A 90 -2.40 14.40 0.44
C TYR A 90 -2.37 13.02 -0.23
N HIS A 91 -1.20 12.38 -0.30
CA HIS A 91 -1.05 11.04 -0.86
C HIS A 91 -1.85 10.01 -0.06
N VAL A 92 -1.85 10.11 1.26
CA VAL A 92 -2.62 9.21 2.13
C VAL A 92 -4.11 9.38 1.89
N LYS A 93 -4.60 10.63 1.75
CA LYS A 93 -6.01 10.90 1.45
C LYS A 93 -6.44 10.33 0.10
N GLU A 94 -5.65 10.54 -0.95
CA GLU A 94 -5.93 9.99 -2.28
C GLU A 94 -5.97 8.46 -2.27
N ARG A 95 -5.07 7.81 -1.54
CA ARG A 95 -5.04 6.35 -1.37
C ARG A 95 -6.25 5.83 -0.58
N ILE A 96 -6.69 6.54 0.46
CA ILE A 96 -7.92 6.21 1.19
C ILE A 96 -9.13 6.35 0.27
N ILE A 97 -9.28 7.47 -0.45
CA ILE A 97 -10.41 7.69 -1.36
C ILE A 97 -10.40 6.64 -2.49
N GLY A 98 -9.23 6.36 -3.06
CA GLY A 98 -9.06 5.36 -4.12
C GLY A 98 -9.26 3.91 -3.64
N SER A 99 -9.06 3.62 -2.35
CA SER A 99 -9.40 2.31 -1.77
C SER A 99 -10.86 2.22 -1.34
N MET A 100 -11.53 3.35 -1.06
CA MET A 100 -12.97 3.35 -0.78
C MET A 100 -13.83 3.24 -2.04
N LEU A 101 -13.36 3.77 -3.18
CA LEU A 101 -14.04 3.68 -4.47
C LEU A 101 -13.22 2.82 -5.46
N PRO A 102 -13.57 1.54 -5.65
CA PRO A 102 -12.91 0.70 -6.65
C PRO A 102 -13.27 1.18 -8.06
N TRP A 103 -12.37 1.90 -8.73
CA TRP A 103 -12.54 2.25 -10.14
C TRP A 103 -12.09 1.09 -11.06
N PRO A 104 -13.00 0.47 -11.84
CA PRO A 104 -12.75 -0.77 -12.57
C PRO A 104 -11.70 -0.69 -13.71
N ARG A 105 -11.17 0.51 -14.02
CA ARG A 105 -10.16 0.73 -15.08
C ARG A 105 -8.76 1.08 -14.56
N LYS A 106 -8.54 1.12 -13.25
CA LYS A 106 -7.29 1.59 -12.64
C LYS A 106 -6.81 0.62 -11.57
N ASN A 107 -5.69 -0.08 -11.81
CA ASN A 107 -5.06 -0.94 -10.79
C ASN A 107 -4.49 -0.08 -9.66
N PHE A 108 -4.89 -0.33 -8.41
CA PHE A 108 -4.48 0.48 -7.25
C PHE A 108 -2.96 0.58 -7.12
N ILE A 109 -2.25 -0.54 -7.29
CA ILE A 109 -0.77 -0.56 -7.24
C ILE A 109 -0.16 0.29 -8.37
N GLN A 110 -0.66 0.13 -9.60
CA GLN A 110 -0.10 0.80 -10.77
C GLN A 110 -0.35 2.32 -10.75
N VAL A 111 -1.47 2.75 -10.17
CA VAL A 111 -1.88 4.16 -10.18
C VAL A 111 -1.38 4.92 -8.96
N TYR A 112 -1.43 4.31 -7.77
CA TYR A 112 -1.17 5.04 -6.52
C TYR A 112 0.13 4.66 -5.83
N LEU A 113 0.70 3.50 -6.15
CA LEU A 113 1.72 2.88 -5.30
C LEU A 113 3.09 2.70 -5.97
N ARG A 114 3.12 2.47 -7.29
CA ARG A 114 4.34 2.12 -8.04
C ARG A 114 5.47 3.15 -7.98
N LYS A 115 5.16 4.40 -7.62
CA LYS A 115 6.17 5.46 -7.48
C LYS A 115 6.75 5.55 -6.06
N ASN A 116 5.95 5.32 -5.02
CA ASN A 116 6.32 5.43 -3.59
C ASN A 116 5.35 4.61 -2.68
N PRO A 117 5.58 3.32 -2.40
CA PRO A 117 4.77 2.58 -1.41
C PRO A 117 4.98 3.12 0.01
N ASP A 118 4.02 2.90 0.92
CA ASP A 118 4.05 3.46 2.27
C ASP A 118 3.57 2.57 3.41
N LEU A 119 4.14 2.77 4.59
CA LEU A 119 3.69 2.11 5.81
C LEU A 119 2.95 3.06 6.76
N TYR A 120 3.10 4.37 6.57
CA TYR A 120 2.42 5.37 7.41
C TYR A 120 0.90 5.20 7.34
N GLY A 121 0.30 5.17 6.15
CA GLY A 121 -1.14 5.04 5.97
C GLY A 121 -1.70 3.75 6.57
N PRO A 122 -1.23 2.57 6.13
CA PRO A 122 -1.61 1.27 6.69
C PRO A 122 -1.50 1.19 8.21
N PHE A 123 -0.42 1.70 8.79
CA PHE A 123 -0.20 1.69 10.23
C PHE A 123 -1.29 2.47 10.97
N TRP A 124 -1.57 3.70 10.53
CA TRP A 124 -2.61 4.54 11.15
C TRP A 124 -4.02 4.04 10.89
N ILE A 125 -4.29 3.50 9.70
CA ILE A 125 -5.59 2.87 9.38
C ILE A 125 -5.84 1.66 10.28
N CYS A 126 -4.84 0.78 10.46
CA CYS A 126 -4.97 -0.37 11.36
C CYS A 126 -5.20 0.10 12.80
N THR A 127 -4.41 1.07 13.28
CA THR A 127 -4.51 1.60 14.64
C THR A 127 -5.88 2.21 14.92
N THR A 128 -6.36 3.07 14.01
CA THR A 128 -7.69 3.70 14.12
C THR A 128 -8.80 2.66 14.06
N LEU A 129 -8.71 1.66 13.19
CA LEU A 129 -9.68 0.58 13.11
C LEU A 129 -9.75 -0.25 14.40
N VAL A 130 -8.60 -0.56 15.02
CA VAL A 130 -8.54 -1.27 16.30
C VAL A 130 -9.30 -0.53 17.40
N PHE A 131 -9.03 0.76 17.55
CA PHE A 131 -9.74 1.59 18.53
C PHE A 131 -11.22 1.73 18.17
N ALA A 132 -11.55 1.93 16.90
CA ALA A 132 -12.93 2.04 16.43
C ALA A 132 -13.73 0.76 16.73
N ILE A 133 -13.17 -0.43 16.48
CA ILE A 133 -13.80 -1.72 16.81
C ILE A 133 -14.02 -1.84 18.32
N ALA A 134 -12.98 -1.59 19.11
CA ALA A 134 -13.04 -1.78 20.55
C ALA A 134 -14.01 -0.79 21.22
N ILE A 135 -13.99 0.48 20.84
CA ILE A 135 -14.88 1.51 21.37
C ILE A 135 -16.32 1.22 20.90
N SER A 136 -16.54 1.01 19.59
CA SER A 136 -17.88 0.76 19.04
C SER A 136 -18.51 -0.50 19.60
N GLY A 137 -17.75 -1.58 19.78
CA GLY A 137 -18.24 -2.82 20.39
C GLY A 137 -18.57 -2.70 21.88
N ASN A 138 -17.87 -1.84 22.63
CA ASN A 138 -18.22 -1.53 24.01
C ASN A 138 -19.49 -0.64 24.08
N ILE A 139 -19.60 0.38 23.21
CA ILE A 139 -20.78 1.25 23.14
C ILE A 139 -22.02 0.46 22.72
N SER A 140 -21.92 -0.39 21.69
CA SER A 140 -23.02 -1.26 21.23
C SER A 140 -23.53 -2.14 22.37
N ASN A 141 -22.63 -2.78 23.12
CA ASN A 141 -23.01 -3.57 24.29
C ASN A 141 -23.71 -2.72 25.37
N PHE A 142 -23.18 -1.53 25.66
CA PHE A 142 -23.81 -0.59 26.59
C PHE A 142 -25.24 -0.21 26.16
N LEU A 143 -25.45 0.13 24.87
CA LEU A 143 -26.76 0.48 24.33
C LEU A 143 -27.76 -0.68 24.41
N LEU A 144 -27.32 -1.92 24.18
CA LEU A 144 -28.16 -3.12 24.27
C LEU A 144 -28.64 -3.44 25.70
N HIS A 145 -27.87 -3.02 26.72
CA HIS A 145 -28.19 -3.27 28.12
C HIS A 145 -28.69 -2.02 28.87
N PHE A 146 -28.80 -0.89 28.17
CA PHE A 146 -29.28 0.35 28.74
C PHE A 146 -30.72 0.16 29.27
N GLY A 147 -30.93 0.48 30.55
CA GLY A 147 -32.24 0.31 31.22
C GLY A 147 -32.50 -1.07 31.85
N LYS A 148 -31.56 -2.03 31.82
CA LYS A 148 -31.71 -3.32 32.52
C LYS A 148 -31.28 -3.20 34.00
N PRO A 149 -32.18 -3.45 34.98
CA PRO A 149 -31.92 -3.16 36.39
C PRO A 149 -30.83 -4.04 37.04
N ASN A 150 -30.49 -5.18 36.44
CA ASN A 150 -29.49 -6.12 36.97
C ASN A 150 -28.15 -6.11 36.22
N TYR A 151 -27.94 -5.18 35.27
CA TYR A 151 -26.71 -5.17 34.46
C TYR A 151 -25.69 -4.15 34.98
N LYS A 152 -24.59 -4.65 35.54
CA LYS A 152 -23.43 -3.82 35.90
C LYS A 152 -22.47 -3.76 34.71
N TYR A 153 -22.44 -2.61 34.04
CA TYR A 153 -21.50 -2.39 32.94
C TYR A 153 -20.05 -2.46 33.45
N THR A 154 -19.23 -3.28 32.78
CA THR A 154 -17.79 -3.34 33.00
C THR A 154 -17.09 -3.21 31.64
N PRO A 155 -16.27 -2.17 31.42
CA PRO A 155 -15.53 -2.03 30.17
C PRO A 155 -14.58 -3.21 29.95
N GLU A 156 -14.68 -3.87 28.80
CA GLU A 156 -13.80 -4.99 28.45
C GLU A 156 -12.56 -4.49 27.72
N PHE A 157 -11.54 -4.06 28.45
CA PHE A 157 -10.27 -3.59 27.88
C PHE A 157 -9.57 -4.64 27.01
N ARG A 158 -9.78 -5.93 27.32
CA ARG A 158 -9.26 -7.06 26.53
C ARG A 158 -9.71 -7.03 25.06
N LYS A 159 -10.85 -6.39 24.74
CA LYS A 159 -11.31 -6.21 23.36
C LYS A 159 -10.28 -5.44 22.52
N VAL A 160 -9.57 -4.47 23.10
CA VAL A 160 -8.54 -3.70 22.38
C VAL A 160 -7.40 -4.61 21.94
N THR A 161 -6.87 -5.46 22.84
CA THR A 161 -5.79 -6.38 22.51
C THR A 161 -6.21 -7.39 21.45
N ILE A 162 -7.41 -7.95 21.55
CA ILE A 162 -7.90 -8.94 20.58
C ILE A 162 -8.14 -8.29 19.21
N ALA A 163 -8.69 -7.08 19.18
CA ALA A 163 -8.85 -6.31 17.95
C ALA A 163 -7.48 -6.00 17.33
N ALA A 164 -6.51 -5.56 18.14
CA ALA A 164 -5.14 -5.31 17.70
C ALA A 164 -4.53 -6.57 17.06
N THR A 165 -4.59 -7.70 17.76
CA THR A 165 -4.07 -8.97 17.25
C THR A 165 -4.76 -9.35 15.94
N ALA A 166 -6.09 -9.26 15.85
CA ALA A 166 -6.83 -9.63 14.64
C ALA A 166 -6.51 -8.72 13.44
N ILE A 167 -6.55 -7.39 13.62
CA ILE A 167 -6.32 -6.44 12.54
C ILE A 167 -4.87 -6.46 12.06
N PHE A 168 -3.89 -6.42 12.99
CA PHE A 168 -2.48 -6.43 12.59
C PHE A 168 -2.04 -7.80 12.04
N SER A 169 -2.57 -8.91 12.55
CA SER A 169 -2.28 -10.23 11.94
C SER A 169 -2.83 -10.32 10.53
N TYR A 170 -4.04 -9.82 10.27
CA TYR A 170 -4.58 -9.74 8.91
C TYR A 170 -3.72 -8.84 8.01
N ALA A 171 -3.37 -7.65 8.47
CA ALA A 171 -2.63 -6.65 7.69
C ALA A 171 -1.17 -7.05 7.38
N TRP A 172 -0.57 -7.98 8.15
CA TRP A 172 0.83 -8.39 7.95
C TRP A 172 0.95 -9.84 7.48
N LEU A 173 0.28 -10.79 8.13
CA LEU A 173 0.46 -12.22 7.82
C LEU A 173 -0.18 -12.60 6.49
N VAL A 174 -1.31 -11.99 6.12
CA VAL A 174 -1.97 -12.30 4.84
C VAL A 174 -1.13 -11.78 3.66
N PRO A 175 -0.66 -10.52 3.64
CA PRO A 175 0.32 -10.07 2.65
C PRO A 175 1.60 -10.91 2.60
N LEU A 176 2.12 -11.32 3.76
CA LEU A 176 3.33 -12.15 3.83
C LEU A 176 3.11 -13.53 3.21
N ALA A 177 2.00 -14.18 3.52
CA ALA A 177 1.64 -15.47 2.96
C ALA A 177 1.40 -15.37 1.44
N LEU A 178 0.69 -14.32 1.00
CA LEU A 178 0.46 -14.07 -0.42
C LEU A 178 1.78 -13.79 -1.15
N TRP A 179 2.63 -12.94 -0.60
CA TRP A 179 3.95 -12.64 -1.16
C TRP A 179 4.84 -13.88 -1.22
N GLY A 180 4.91 -14.67 -0.14
CA GLY A 180 5.66 -15.92 -0.10
C GLY A 180 5.15 -16.94 -1.11
N PHE A 181 3.82 -17.06 -1.26
CA PHE A 181 3.20 -17.91 -2.27
C PHE A 181 3.54 -17.43 -3.70
N LEU A 182 3.46 -16.12 -3.95
CA LEU A 182 3.85 -15.53 -5.23
C LEU A 182 5.33 -15.78 -5.52
N LEU A 183 6.22 -15.58 -4.54
CA LEU A 183 7.66 -15.85 -4.66
C LEU A 183 7.98 -17.32 -4.95
N TRP A 184 7.39 -18.24 -4.21
CA TRP A 184 7.58 -19.68 -4.40
C TRP A 184 7.20 -20.09 -5.84
N ARG A 185 6.15 -19.48 -6.37
CA ARG A 185 5.69 -19.66 -7.75
C ARG A 185 6.54 -18.91 -8.78
N SER A 186 7.24 -17.85 -8.35
CA SER A 186 7.90 -16.86 -9.22
C SER A 186 9.26 -17.26 -9.78
N ASN A 187 9.74 -18.50 -9.60
CA ASN A 187 10.94 -18.96 -10.33
C ASN A 187 10.77 -18.89 -11.88
N LYS A 188 9.56 -18.62 -12.40
CA LYS A 188 9.27 -18.38 -13.83
C LYS A 188 8.79 -16.96 -14.18
N ILE A 189 8.51 -16.07 -13.23
CA ILE A 189 7.71 -14.83 -13.45
C ILE A 189 8.50 -13.58 -12.97
N LEU A 190 9.78 -13.49 -13.31
CA LEU A 190 10.60 -12.32 -12.97
C LEU A 190 10.36 -11.10 -13.88
N ASN A 191 9.55 -11.20 -14.94
CA ASN A 191 9.53 -10.17 -16.00
C ASN A 191 8.25 -9.35 -16.17
N LEU A 192 7.13 -9.65 -15.49
CA LEU A 192 5.86 -8.98 -15.81
C LEU A 192 5.29 -8.10 -14.68
N VAL A 193 5.30 -8.53 -13.42
CA VAL A 193 4.87 -7.69 -12.30
C VAL A 193 5.56 -8.09 -11.00
N SER A 194 6.74 -7.54 -10.71
CA SER A 194 7.42 -7.75 -9.43
C SER A 194 6.79 -6.84 -8.38
N TYR A 195 5.77 -7.34 -7.66
CA TYR A 195 5.21 -6.63 -6.51
C TYR A 195 6.16 -6.74 -5.32
N SER A 196 6.56 -5.60 -4.76
CA SER A 196 7.27 -5.58 -3.49
C SER A 196 6.35 -6.02 -2.37
N PHE A 197 6.89 -6.73 -1.37
CA PHE A 197 6.16 -7.08 -0.15
C PHE A 197 5.46 -5.85 0.46
N MET A 198 6.16 -4.71 0.48
CA MET A 198 5.61 -3.46 1.00
C MET A 198 4.39 -2.99 0.21
N GLU A 199 4.37 -3.14 -1.12
CA GLU A 199 3.21 -2.77 -1.93
C GLU A 199 1.99 -3.61 -1.58
N ILE A 200 2.17 -4.90 -1.32
CA ILE A 200 1.09 -5.81 -0.92
C ILE A 200 0.56 -5.41 0.47
N VAL A 201 1.45 -5.14 1.43
CA VAL A 201 1.06 -4.65 2.77
C VAL A 201 0.30 -3.34 2.69
N CYS A 202 0.74 -2.40 1.85
CA CYS A 202 0.03 -1.14 1.63
C CYS A 202 -1.40 -1.37 1.18
N VAL A 203 -1.59 -2.18 0.13
CA VAL A 203 -2.92 -2.42 -0.46
C VAL A 203 -3.86 -3.01 0.58
N TYR A 204 -3.39 -4.02 1.33
CA TYR A 204 -4.18 -4.63 2.40
C TYR A 204 -4.51 -3.61 3.49
N GLY A 205 -3.54 -2.83 3.97
CA GLY A 205 -3.77 -1.78 4.95
C GLY A 205 -4.76 -0.71 4.49
N TYR A 206 -4.64 -0.22 3.27
CA TYR A 206 -5.57 0.77 2.71
C TYR A 206 -6.97 0.22 2.52
N SER A 207 -7.11 -1.04 2.10
CA SER A 207 -8.41 -1.70 1.97
C SER A 207 -9.18 -1.81 3.30
N LEU A 208 -8.48 -1.75 4.44
CA LEU A 208 -9.10 -1.75 5.77
C LEU A 208 -9.77 -0.42 6.13
N SER A 209 -9.45 0.68 5.45
CA SER A 209 -10.05 1.99 5.72
C SER A 209 -11.57 2.00 5.58
N ILE A 210 -12.11 1.17 4.67
CA ILE A 210 -13.55 0.97 4.46
C ILE A 210 -14.25 0.44 5.71
N TYR A 211 -13.55 -0.37 6.52
CA TYR A 211 -14.12 -0.92 7.75
C TYR A 211 -14.26 0.12 8.86
N ILE A 212 -13.50 1.23 8.84
CA ILE A 212 -13.58 2.28 9.87
C ILE A 212 -15.00 2.88 9.95
N PRO A 213 -15.59 3.44 8.87
CA PRO A 213 -16.96 3.92 8.94
C PRO A 213 -17.97 2.78 9.16
N ALA A 214 -17.70 1.56 8.67
CA ALA A 214 -18.57 0.41 8.86
C ALA A 214 -18.73 0.03 10.35
N VAL A 215 -17.63 -0.08 11.10
CA VAL A 215 -17.69 -0.46 12.52
C VAL A 215 -18.35 0.60 13.40
N VAL A 216 -18.29 1.87 13.01
CA VAL A 216 -19.02 2.97 13.66
C VAL A 216 -20.53 2.82 13.41
N LEU A 217 -20.94 2.45 12.19
CA LEU A 217 -22.34 2.16 11.86
C LEU A 217 -22.89 0.98 12.69
N TRP A 218 -22.04 0.00 13.03
CA TRP A 218 -22.42 -1.17 13.85
C TRP A 218 -22.68 -0.85 15.34
N ILE A 219 -22.48 0.41 15.76
CA ILE A 219 -22.89 0.86 17.11
C ILE A 219 -24.42 0.74 17.28
N LEU A 220 -25.18 0.99 16.21
CA LEU A 220 -26.63 0.94 16.25
C LEU A 220 -27.10 -0.52 16.40
N PRO A 221 -28.07 -0.82 17.29
CA PRO A 221 -28.56 -2.18 17.54
C PRO A 221 -29.50 -2.70 16.45
N TYR A 222 -29.43 -2.15 15.22
CA TYR A 222 -30.26 -2.56 14.09
C TYR A 222 -29.53 -3.60 13.25
N GLU A 223 -29.94 -4.87 13.35
CA GLU A 223 -29.30 -5.99 12.63
C GLU A 223 -29.24 -5.76 11.11
N TRP A 224 -30.28 -5.20 10.50
CA TRP A 224 -30.29 -4.94 9.05
C TRP A 224 -29.23 -3.91 8.62
N VAL A 225 -28.99 -2.87 9.42
CA VAL A 225 -27.95 -1.86 9.15
C VAL A 225 -26.58 -2.51 9.20
N THR A 226 -26.33 -3.30 10.24
CA THR A 226 -25.06 -4.01 10.44
C THR A 226 -24.78 -4.98 9.29
N TRP A 227 -25.74 -5.81 8.89
CA TRP A 227 -25.56 -6.75 7.77
C TRP A 227 -25.38 -6.05 6.42
N CYS A 228 -26.17 -5.01 6.14
CA CYS A 228 -25.99 -4.21 4.92
C CYS A 228 -24.60 -3.56 4.87
N SER A 229 -24.14 -3.01 6.00
CA SER A 229 -22.81 -2.42 6.13
C SER A 229 -21.69 -3.46 5.96
N ILE A 230 -21.84 -4.67 6.50
CA ILE A 230 -20.89 -5.78 6.32
C ILE A 230 -20.78 -6.16 4.84
N VAL A 231 -21.90 -6.37 4.16
CA VAL A 231 -21.90 -6.73 2.73
C VAL A 231 -21.25 -5.62 1.91
N MET A 232 -21.59 -4.36 2.17
CA MET A 232 -20.99 -3.22 1.48
C MET A 232 -19.47 -3.14 1.71
N ALA A 233 -19.01 -3.26 2.96
CA ALA A 233 -17.59 -3.22 3.29
C ALA A 233 -16.82 -4.38 2.65
N LEU A 234 -17.38 -5.60 2.68
CA LEU A 234 -16.83 -6.78 2.03
C LEU A 234 -16.70 -6.61 0.51
N CYS A 235 -17.74 -6.10 -0.13
CA CYS A 235 -17.74 -5.87 -1.57
C CYS A 235 -16.71 -4.81 -1.96
N LEU A 236 -16.65 -3.67 -1.27
CA LEU A 236 -15.70 -2.60 -1.58
C LEU A 236 -14.26 -3.05 -1.33
N SER A 237 -13.97 -3.59 -0.16
CA SER A 237 -12.61 -4.02 0.22
C SER A 237 -12.16 -5.21 -0.62
N GLY A 238 -13.03 -6.20 -0.81
CA GLY A 238 -12.77 -7.36 -1.65
C GLY A 238 -12.54 -6.99 -3.11
N SER A 239 -13.32 -6.03 -3.65
CA SER A 239 -13.12 -5.56 -5.03
C SER A 239 -11.76 -4.91 -5.22
N VAL A 240 -11.32 -4.06 -4.28
CA VAL A 240 -9.98 -3.44 -4.34
C VAL A 240 -8.88 -4.49 -4.34
N LEU A 241 -8.96 -5.48 -3.46
CA LEU A 241 -7.97 -6.57 -3.38
C LEU A 241 -7.97 -7.41 -4.66
N VAL A 242 -9.15 -7.87 -5.10
CA VAL A 242 -9.28 -8.70 -6.31
C VAL A 242 -8.80 -7.97 -7.55
N MET A 243 -9.23 -6.73 -7.77
CA MET A 243 -8.78 -5.93 -8.92
C MET A 243 -7.26 -5.69 -8.88
N THR A 244 -6.70 -5.53 -7.69
CA THR A 244 -5.26 -5.28 -7.54
C THR A 244 -4.42 -6.51 -7.87
N PHE A 245 -4.84 -7.70 -7.42
CA PHE A 245 -4.08 -8.93 -7.64
C PHE A 245 -4.49 -9.69 -8.91
N TRP A 246 -5.60 -9.31 -9.56
CA TRP A 246 -6.04 -9.92 -10.82
C TRP A 246 -4.96 -9.94 -11.91
N PRO A 247 -4.25 -8.83 -12.22
CA PRO A 247 -3.18 -8.83 -13.20
C PRO A 247 -2.00 -9.74 -12.83
N ALA A 248 -1.80 -10.02 -11.54
CA ALA A 248 -0.73 -10.87 -11.04
C ALA A 248 -0.96 -12.37 -11.32
N VAL A 249 -2.23 -12.76 -11.38
CA VAL A 249 -2.64 -14.17 -11.46
C VAL A 249 -3.35 -14.53 -12.76
N ARG A 250 -3.79 -13.54 -13.55
CA ARG A 250 -4.63 -13.76 -14.76
C ARG A 250 -4.05 -14.74 -15.79
N ASP A 251 -2.73 -14.85 -15.87
CA ASP A 251 -2.05 -15.70 -16.86
C ASP A 251 -1.73 -17.10 -16.29
N ASP A 252 -2.23 -17.42 -15.09
CA ASP A 252 -1.98 -18.67 -14.41
C ASP A 252 -2.98 -19.77 -14.76
N HIS A 253 -2.65 -20.99 -14.34
CA HIS A 253 -3.60 -22.10 -14.40
C HIS A 253 -4.88 -21.74 -13.60
N PRO A 254 -6.09 -22.04 -14.12
CA PRO A 254 -7.36 -21.60 -13.51
C PRO A 254 -7.55 -22.04 -12.06
N LYS A 255 -6.99 -23.20 -11.67
CA LYS A 255 -6.97 -23.68 -10.28
C LYS A 255 -6.22 -22.73 -9.33
N VAL A 256 -5.11 -22.14 -9.78
CA VAL A 256 -4.31 -21.20 -8.98
C VAL A 256 -5.05 -19.87 -8.84
N ILE A 257 -5.61 -19.38 -9.94
CA ILE A 257 -6.46 -18.17 -9.94
C ILE A 257 -7.59 -18.32 -8.93
N ALA A 258 -8.34 -19.42 -9.04
CA ALA A 258 -9.44 -19.72 -8.13
C ALA A 258 -8.97 -19.81 -6.67
N ALA A 259 -7.85 -20.49 -6.41
CA ALA A 259 -7.31 -20.64 -5.06
C ALA A 259 -6.91 -19.28 -4.45
N VAL A 260 -6.18 -18.44 -5.17
CA VAL A 260 -5.74 -17.12 -4.68
C VAL A 260 -6.93 -16.19 -4.45
N LEU A 261 -7.80 -16.03 -5.46
CA LEU A 261 -8.96 -15.14 -5.34
C LEU A 261 -9.93 -15.61 -4.26
N SER A 262 -10.21 -16.93 -4.19
CA SER A 262 -11.05 -17.49 -3.12
C SER A 262 -10.43 -17.27 -1.75
N SER A 263 -9.10 -17.37 -1.61
CA SER A 263 -8.43 -17.13 -0.33
C SER A 263 -8.55 -15.68 0.11
N ILE A 264 -8.36 -14.73 -0.82
CA ILE A 264 -8.53 -13.28 -0.57
C ILE A 264 -9.96 -12.99 -0.09
N VAL A 265 -10.96 -13.47 -0.83
CA VAL A 265 -12.37 -13.25 -0.48
C VAL A 265 -12.72 -13.90 0.85
N LEU A 266 -12.29 -15.15 1.08
CA LEU A 266 -12.58 -15.89 2.30
C LEU A 266 -11.97 -15.22 3.53
N LEU A 267 -10.72 -14.78 3.46
CA LEU A 267 -10.05 -14.09 4.56
C LEU A 267 -10.71 -12.73 4.86
N ASN A 268 -11.16 -12.02 3.83
CA ASN A 268 -11.89 -10.76 4.02
C ASN A 268 -13.26 -10.97 4.68
N ILE A 269 -13.98 -12.02 4.27
CA ILE A 269 -15.23 -12.46 4.92
C ILE A 269 -14.97 -12.84 6.38
N LEU A 270 -13.93 -13.64 6.64
CA LEU A 270 -13.58 -14.09 7.97
C LEU A 270 -13.25 -12.92 8.90
N LEU A 271 -12.54 -11.91 8.40
CA LEU A 271 -12.28 -10.67 9.14
C LEU A 271 -13.58 -9.95 9.51
N ALA A 272 -14.45 -9.69 8.53
CA ALA A 272 -15.68 -8.92 8.75
C ALA A 272 -16.67 -9.65 9.68
N VAL A 273 -16.93 -10.93 9.40
CA VAL A 273 -17.84 -11.77 10.17
C VAL A 273 -17.26 -12.06 11.55
N GLY A 274 -15.95 -12.31 11.66
CA GLY A 274 -15.26 -12.50 12.93
C GLY A 274 -15.35 -11.26 13.82
N CYS A 275 -15.16 -10.07 13.25
CA CYS A 275 -15.33 -8.81 13.98
C CYS A 275 -16.77 -8.62 14.48
N LYS A 276 -17.78 -8.84 13.63
CA LYS A 276 -19.19 -8.76 14.05
C LYS A 276 -19.53 -9.77 15.14
N ALA A 277 -19.11 -11.03 14.97
CA ALA A 277 -19.40 -12.12 15.89
C ALA A 277 -18.77 -11.90 17.27
N TYR A 278 -17.52 -11.43 17.32
CA TYR A 278 -16.80 -11.29 18.59
C TYR A 278 -17.10 -9.96 19.32
N PHE A 279 -17.13 -8.83 18.59
CA PHE A 279 -17.21 -7.51 19.23
C PHE A 279 -18.64 -6.99 19.39
N PHE A 280 -19.56 -7.40 18.51
CA PHE A 280 -20.91 -6.83 18.40
C PHE A 280 -22.03 -7.82 18.67
N SER A 281 -21.77 -9.14 18.65
CA SER A 281 -22.77 -10.13 19.07
C SER A 281 -22.68 -10.32 20.57
N SER A 282 -23.77 -10.02 21.28
CA SER A 282 -23.84 -10.29 22.72
C SER A 282 -23.89 -11.80 22.94
N PRO A 283 -23.09 -12.37 23.85
CA PRO A 283 -23.36 -13.71 24.36
C PRO A 283 -24.67 -13.60 25.14
N GLN A 284 -25.76 -14.08 24.55
CA GLN A 284 -26.97 -14.37 25.30
C GLN A 284 -26.65 -15.55 26.23
N ARG A 285 -26.01 -15.27 27.37
CA ARG A 285 -25.95 -16.19 28.51
C ARG A 285 -27.29 -16.13 29.24
N ASP A 286 -28.36 -16.43 28.53
CA ASP A 286 -29.61 -16.86 29.15
C ASP A 286 -29.47 -18.35 29.44
N SER A 287 -28.74 -18.68 30.50
CA SER A 287 -29.01 -19.88 31.27
C SER A 287 -29.61 -19.42 32.59
N PRO A 288 -30.94 -19.37 32.73
CA PRO A 288 -31.53 -19.40 34.06
C PRO A 288 -31.16 -20.78 34.63
N ALA A 289 -30.22 -20.82 35.57
CA ALA A 289 -30.05 -22.01 36.39
C ALA A 289 -31.42 -22.32 37.01
N PRO A 290 -31.92 -23.57 36.91
CA PRO A 290 -33.20 -23.92 37.52
C PRO A 290 -33.04 -23.70 39.02
N VAL A 291 -33.84 -22.78 39.56
CA VAL A 291 -33.98 -22.56 41.00
C VAL A 291 -34.45 -23.88 41.59
N THR A 292 -33.50 -24.65 42.14
CA THR A 292 -33.82 -25.83 42.93
C THR A 292 -34.33 -25.30 44.27
N VAL A 293 -35.64 -25.13 44.37
CA VAL A 293 -36.33 -24.86 45.64
C VAL A 293 -36.08 -26.08 46.52
N LYS A 294 -35.23 -25.95 47.54
CA LYS A 294 -35.14 -26.94 48.62
C LYS A 294 -36.50 -26.94 49.34
N PRO A 295 -37.21 -28.08 49.45
CA PRO A 295 -38.40 -28.13 50.29
C PRO A 295 -37.98 -27.92 51.73
N THR A 296 -38.56 -26.90 52.35
CA THR A 296 -38.46 -26.63 53.78
C THR A 296 -39.09 -27.80 54.52
N SER A 297 -38.27 -28.71 55.05
CA SER A 297 -38.75 -29.71 56.00
C SER A 297 -39.06 -29.01 57.32
N SER A 298 -40.34 -28.74 57.53
CA SER A 298 -40.91 -28.40 58.84
C SER A 298 -41.34 -29.70 59.51
N THR A 299 -40.49 -30.27 60.36
CA THR A 299 -40.87 -30.95 61.61
C THR A 299 -39.64 -31.25 62.44
#